data_AF-A0A7R8CG94-F1
#
_entry.id   AF-A0A7R8CG94-F1
#
_cell.length_a   1.000
_cell.length_b   1.000
_cell.length_c   1.000
_cell.angle_alpha   90.00
_cell.angle_beta   90.00
_cell.angle_gamma   90.00
#
_symmetry.space_group_name_H-M   'P 1'
#
loop_
_entity.id
_entity.type
_entity.pdbx_description
1 polymer ?
#
loop_
_entity_poly.entity_id
_entity_poly.type
_entity_poly.pdbx_seq_one_letter_code
_entity_poly.pdbx_strand_id
1 'polypeptide(L)'
;MAASLRKDLFNSIICQDIAFFDEHKTGEIVSRLSADELCSGIGLYCFDVYDFSTNDFCDGCDRSNHHSGGTYIGSYLRVLSKKAQAQVAKATAVGEECISNIRTVRGFAMEDAEMELYSREVDKTRDFNEALGLGIGVFQGASNFFLNSIVLGTITYGGYLMSDDNLNPGQLMSFLVSVQTIQRSITQVSLLFGSINPDFWRRQNPLSFFFGDVEFKNITFSYPTRPEQAVLKDFSLRIPPSKTVALVGTSGGGKTTIAALLERFYDINGGGSLEIDGINIRDLDPSWLRGSAIGYINQEPVLFATSVIENIRYGRPNATDNEVYEAAKAAHVDDFVRTFPDGYSTILGERGVTVSGGQKQRIAIARALLKNPPILILDEATSALDAESERIVQEALDKLSKGRTSLVIAHRLSTIKNADVYSSHR
;
A
#
# COMPACT_ATOMS: atom_id res chain seq x y z
N MET A 1 22.66 8.02 2.60
CA MET A 1 21.54 8.89 2.18
C MET A 1 20.43 8.09 1.48
N ALA A 2 20.68 7.42 0.33
CA ALA A 2 19.64 6.60 -0.35
C ALA A 2 18.99 5.52 0.51
N ALA A 3 19.74 4.86 1.41
CA ALA A 3 19.17 3.89 2.33
C ALA A 3 18.20 4.51 3.36
N SER A 4 18.40 5.78 3.75
CA SER A 4 17.46 6.50 4.62
C SER A 4 16.22 6.89 3.82
N LEU A 5 16.40 7.48 2.64
CA LEU A 5 15.29 7.87 1.76
C LEU A 5 14.40 6.68 1.39
N ARG A 6 14.98 5.49 1.11
CA ARG A 6 14.19 4.28 0.88
C ARG A 6 13.40 3.82 2.10
N LYS A 7 13.97 3.94 3.31
CA LYS A 7 13.26 3.63 4.56
C LYS A 7 12.13 4.62 4.80
N ASP A 8 12.38 5.91 4.61
CA ASP A 8 11.40 6.98 4.83
C ASP A 8 10.24 6.88 3.82
N LEU A 9 10.55 6.62 2.54
CA LEU A 9 9.54 6.38 1.51
C LEU A 9 8.72 5.12 1.79
N PHE A 10 9.36 4.01 2.15
CA PHE A 10 8.66 2.77 2.50
C PHE A 10 7.73 2.95 3.72
N ASN A 11 8.21 3.63 4.76
CA ASN A 11 7.41 3.98 5.93
C ASN A 11 6.21 4.85 5.53
N SER A 12 6.42 5.86 4.68
CA SER A 12 5.34 6.74 4.19
C SER A 12 4.31 5.99 3.35
N ILE A 13 4.72 4.99 2.56
CA ILE A 13 3.83 4.18 1.73
C ILE A 13 2.99 3.24 2.59
N ILE A 14 3.59 2.54 3.55
CA ILE A 14 2.86 1.60 4.43
C ILE A 14 1.80 2.31 5.27
N CYS A 15 2.03 3.57 5.62
CA CYS A 15 1.08 4.37 6.40
C CYS A 15 -0.05 4.98 5.58
N GLN A 16 -0.12 4.76 4.26
CA GLN A 16 -1.25 5.22 3.44
C GLN A 16 -2.52 4.40 3.70
N ASP A 17 -3.69 5.01 3.51
CA ASP A 17 -4.97 4.34 3.63
C ASP A 17 -5.24 3.38 2.46
N ILE A 18 -6.16 2.42 2.65
CA ILE A 18 -6.45 1.42 1.60
C ILE A 18 -6.98 2.05 0.32
N ALA A 19 -7.73 3.14 0.42
CA ALA A 19 -8.19 3.89 -0.75
C ALA A 19 -7.04 4.35 -1.67
N PHE A 20 -5.86 4.65 -1.11
CA PHE A 20 -4.68 4.99 -1.91
C PHE A 20 -4.20 3.80 -2.75
N PHE A 21 -4.22 2.59 -2.18
CA PHE A 21 -3.82 1.35 -2.86
C PHE A 21 -4.86 0.84 -3.86
N ASP A 22 -6.13 1.21 -3.70
CA ASP A 22 -7.16 0.94 -4.70
C ASP A 22 -6.96 1.77 -5.98
N GLU A 23 -6.49 3.02 -5.82
CA GLU A 23 -6.20 3.93 -6.94
C GLU A 23 -4.85 3.66 -7.61
N HIS A 24 -3.86 3.22 -6.83
CA HIS A 24 -2.49 2.98 -7.28
C HIS A 24 -2.15 1.50 -7.24
N LYS A 25 -1.90 0.89 -8.40
CA LYS A 25 -1.57 -0.55 -8.47
C LYS A 25 -0.30 -0.84 -7.67
N THR A 26 -0.37 -1.82 -6.76
CA THR A 26 0.75 -2.21 -5.89
C THR A 26 2.02 -2.58 -6.66
N GLY A 27 1.89 -3.22 -7.83
CA GLY A 27 3.02 -3.55 -8.70
C GLY A 27 3.79 -2.31 -9.19
N GLU A 28 3.09 -1.21 -9.48
CA GLU A 28 3.71 0.06 -9.88
C GLU A 28 4.46 0.71 -8.72
N ILE A 29 3.89 0.67 -7.51
CA ILE A 29 4.53 1.19 -6.29
C ILE A 29 5.81 0.39 -5.97
N VAL A 30 5.73 -0.94 -6.05
CA VAL A 30 6.88 -1.83 -5.83
C VAL A 30 7.94 -1.66 -6.92
N SER A 31 7.52 -1.54 -8.19
CA SER A 31 8.41 -1.23 -9.29
C SER A 31 9.15 0.09 -9.03
N ARG A 32 8.47 1.17 -8.61
CA ARG A 32 9.11 2.45 -8.26
C ARG A 32 10.01 2.39 -7.02
N LEU A 33 9.71 1.54 -6.04
CA LEU A 33 10.56 1.29 -4.86
C LEU A 33 11.82 0.48 -5.21
N SER A 34 11.69 -0.47 -6.13
CA SER A 34 12.74 -1.39 -6.59
C SER A 34 13.58 -0.83 -7.74
N ALA A 35 12.98 0.06 -8.54
CA ALA A 35 13.65 0.77 -9.59
C ALA A 35 14.83 1.45 -8.94
N ASP A 36 16.01 1.02 -9.36
CA ASP A 36 17.25 1.59 -8.91
C ASP A 36 17.31 3.08 -9.23
N GLU A 37 16.33 3.78 -9.80
CA GLU A 37 16.34 5.26 -9.91
C GLU A 37 16.65 5.97 -8.57
N LEU A 38 16.29 5.39 -7.42
CA LEU A 38 16.69 5.90 -6.09
C LEU A 38 18.16 5.63 -5.70
N CYS A 39 18.86 4.72 -6.39
CA CYS A 39 20.23 4.29 -6.06
C CYS A 39 21.24 4.32 -7.23
N SER A 40 20.80 4.15 -8.47
CA SER A 40 21.38 4.66 -9.70
C SER A 40 21.46 6.18 -9.68
N GLY A 41 20.58 6.92 -9.00
CA GLY A 41 20.83 8.33 -8.65
C GLY A 41 22.07 8.56 -7.76
N ILE A 42 22.67 7.49 -7.23
CA ILE A 42 23.93 7.51 -6.48
C ILE A 42 25.08 6.81 -7.24
N GLY A 43 24.79 5.81 -8.08
CA GLY A 43 25.78 5.20 -8.97
C GLY A 43 26.09 6.02 -10.23
N LEU A 44 25.15 6.87 -10.65
CA LEU A 44 25.28 7.92 -11.66
C LEU A 44 25.64 9.26 -11.01
N TYR A 45 26.41 9.28 -9.92
CA TYR A 45 27.00 10.53 -9.40
C TYR A 45 28.01 11.20 -10.39
N CYS A 46 28.24 10.61 -11.57
CA CYS A 46 28.86 11.28 -12.73
C CYS A 46 27.85 11.94 -13.69
N PHE A 47 26.55 11.72 -13.48
CA PHE A 47 25.43 12.24 -14.26
C PHE A 47 24.61 13.28 -13.49
N ASP A 48 24.95 13.58 -12.23
CA ASP A 48 24.22 14.52 -11.34
C ASP A 48 24.31 16.02 -11.71
N VAL A 49 24.75 16.31 -12.94
CA VAL A 49 24.51 17.58 -13.64
C VAL A 49 23.20 17.51 -14.46
N TYR A 50 22.54 16.35 -14.53
CA TYR A 50 21.42 16.09 -15.45
C TYR A 50 20.02 16.18 -14.84
N ASP A 51 19.80 15.77 -13.59
CA ASP A 51 18.45 15.82 -12.98
C ASP A 51 18.14 17.17 -12.30
N PHE A 52 19.18 17.98 -12.11
CA PHE A 52 19.16 19.26 -11.38
C PHE A 52 18.38 20.37 -12.09
N SER A 53 18.19 20.28 -13.41
CA SER A 53 17.65 21.42 -14.15
C SER A 53 16.11 21.37 -14.23
N THR A 54 15.50 20.21 -14.43
CA THR A 54 14.08 20.11 -14.82
C THR A 54 13.07 20.11 -13.67
N ASN A 55 13.41 19.56 -12.49
CA ASN A 55 12.43 19.42 -11.41
C ASN A 55 12.42 20.60 -10.41
N ASP A 56 13.58 21.15 -10.04
CA ASP A 56 13.63 22.18 -8.97
C ASP A 56 13.43 23.64 -9.44
N PHE A 57 13.55 23.92 -10.75
CA PHE A 57 13.13 25.24 -11.27
C PHE A 57 11.59 25.37 -11.34
N CYS A 58 10.87 24.25 -11.27
CA CYS A 58 9.41 24.19 -11.40
C CYS A 58 8.67 24.41 -10.09
N ASP A 59 9.10 23.74 -9.01
CA ASP A 59 8.39 23.82 -7.73
C ASP A 59 8.73 25.11 -6.95
N GLY A 60 9.86 25.77 -7.24
CA GLY A 60 10.24 27.04 -6.60
C GLY A 60 9.48 28.29 -7.11
N CYS A 61 8.88 28.24 -8.31
CA CYS A 61 8.22 29.40 -8.92
C CYS A 61 6.72 29.50 -8.63
N ASP A 62 6.09 28.48 -8.04
CA ASP A 62 4.63 28.43 -7.85
C ASP A 62 4.11 29.40 -6.76
N ARG A 63 5.02 30.09 -6.05
CA ARG A 63 4.68 31.10 -5.03
C ARG A 63 5.08 32.53 -5.36
N SER A 64 5.75 32.77 -6.49
CA SER A 64 5.99 34.12 -6.97
C SER A 64 5.22 34.33 -8.27
N ASN A 65 4.24 35.25 -8.27
CA ASN A 65 3.49 35.73 -9.45
C ASN A 65 4.40 36.44 -10.50
N HIS A 66 5.56 35.87 -10.81
CA HIS A 66 6.44 36.31 -11.88
C HIS A 66 6.57 35.15 -12.88
N HIS A 67 5.84 35.30 -13.98
CA HIS A 67 5.88 34.43 -15.14
C HIS A 67 7.28 34.46 -15.77
N SER A 68 8.15 33.54 -15.34
CA SER A 68 9.40 33.25 -16.01
C SER A 68 9.22 32.06 -16.96
N GLY A 69 9.85 32.11 -18.15
CA GLY A 69 9.70 31.07 -19.18
C GLY A 69 10.15 29.67 -18.74
N GLY A 70 10.95 29.56 -17.68
CA GLY A 70 11.40 28.28 -17.10
C GLY A 70 10.27 27.47 -16.46
N THR A 71 9.28 28.14 -15.84
CA THR A 71 8.15 27.48 -15.15
C THR A 71 7.21 26.76 -16.14
N TYR A 72 7.05 27.29 -17.35
CA TYR A 72 6.22 26.68 -18.39
C TYR A 72 6.86 25.42 -18.99
N ILE A 73 8.18 25.45 -19.22
CA ILE A 73 8.85 24.31 -19.85
C ILE A 73 8.91 23.13 -18.88
N GLY A 74 9.23 23.36 -17.61
CA GLY A 74 9.35 22.23 -16.71
C GLY A 74 8.01 21.73 -16.13
N SER A 75 6.94 22.56 -16.06
CA SER A 75 5.58 22.03 -15.84
C SER A 75 5.12 21.13 -16.98
N TYR A 76 5.46 21.49 -18.23
CA TYR A 76 5.24 20.64 -19.40
C TYR A 76 6.05 19.33 -19.34
N LEU A 77 7.34 19.40 -18.97
CA LEU A 77 8.18 18.21 -18.80
C LEU A 77 7.68 17.30 -17.67
N ARG A 78 7.14 17.86 -16.58
CA ARG A 78 6.54 17.09 -15.49
C ARG A 78 5.30 16.33 -15.95
N VAL A 79 4.45 16.95 -16.76
CA VAL A 79 3.27 16.27 -17.33
C VAL A 79 3.70 15.15 -18.30
N LEU A 80 4.71 15.40 -19.13
CA LEU A 80 5.31 14.37 -20.00
C LEU A 80 5.93 13.22 -19.21
N SER A 81 6.67 13.52 -18.15
CA SER A 81 7.28 12.55 -17.26
C SER A 81 6.23 11.66 -16.60
N LYS A 82 5.14 12.25 -16.06
CA LYS A 82 4.01 11.47 -15.52
C LYS A 82 3.38 10.54 -16.56
N LYS A 83 3.21 11.01 -17.81
CA LYS A 83 2.68 10.18 -18.91
C LYS A 83 3.62 9.05 -19.30
N ALA A 84 4.92 9.32 -19.39
CA ALA A 84 5.94 8.31 -19.68
C ALA A 84 5.97 7.22 -18.59
N GLN A 85 6.01 7.63 -17.32
CA GLN A 85 5.98 6.71 -16.17
C GLN A 85 4.71 5.86 -16.14
N ALA A 86 3.54 6.46 -16.36
CA ALA A 86 2.27 5.72 -16.41
C ALA A 86 2.25 4.69 -17.55
N GLN A 87 2.84 5.02 -18.71
CA GLN A 87 2.92 4.09 -19.84
C GLN A 87 3.91 2.95 -19.58
N VAL A 88 5.06 3.22 -18.94
CA VAL A 88 5.99 2.18 -18.46
C VAL A 88 5.28 1.22 -17.52
N ALA A 89 4.57 1.75 -16.51
CA ALA A 89 3.84 0.92 -15.54
C ALA A 89 2.78 0.04 -16.21
N LYS A 90 2.10 0.56 -17.23
CA LYS A 90 1.14 -0.22 -18.02
C LYS A 90 1.81 -1.35 -18.80
N ALA A 91 2.95 -1.10 -19.46
CA ALA A 91 3.70 -2.14 -20.17
C ALA A 91 4.19 -3.23 -19.21
N THR A 92 4.73 -2.85 -18.04
CA THR A 92 5.13 -3.80 -16.99
C THR A 92 3.96 -4.65 -16.50
N ALA A 93 2.80 -4.04 -16.23
CA ALA A 93 1.62 -4.76 -15.76
C ALA A 93 1.14 -5.83 -16.76
N VAL A 94 1.14 -5.52 -18.07
CA VAL A 94 0.81 -6.49 -19.13
C VAL A 94 1.79 -7.67 -19.11
N GLY A 95 3.09 -7.39 -18.97
CA GLY A 95 4.11 -8.43 -18.86
C GLY A 95 3.94 -9.31 -17.62
N GLU A 96 3.71 -8.70 -16.46
CA GLU A 96 3.45 -9.42 -15.20
C GLU A 96 2.20 -10.30 -15.29
N GLU A 97 1.11 -9.81 -15.87
CA GLU A 97 -0.14 -10.56 -16.02
C GLU A 97 0.05 -11.81 -16.90
N CYS A 98 0.75 -11.66 -18.03
CA CYS A 98 1.07 -12.76 -18.95
C CYS A 98 1.97 -13.81 -18.28
N ILE A 99 3.01 -13.38 -17.55
CA ILE A 99 3.92 -14.30 -16.85
C ILE A 99 3.22 -15.01 -15.69
N SER A 100 2.43 -14.27 -14.90
CA SER A 100 1.68 -14.83 -13.76
C SER A 100 0.69 -15.90 -14.23
N ASN A 101 0.05 -15.68 -15.39
CA ASN A 101 -0.95 -16.59 -15.97
C ASN A 101 -0.40 -17.44 -17.12
N ILE A 102 0.90 -17.72 -17.15
CA ILE A 102 1.57 -18.40 -18.29
C ILE A 102 0.94 -19.74 -18.66
N ARG A 103 0.39 -20.48 -17.69
CA ARG A 103 -0.31 -21.76 -17.96
C ARG A 103 -1.58 -21.56 -18.78
N THR A 104 -2.30 -20.47 -18.56
CA THR A 104 -3.50 -20.11 -19.33
C THR A 104 -3.12 -19.70 -20.74
N VAL A 105 -2.12 -18.82 -20.89
CA VAL A 105 -1.62 -18.39 -22.21
C VAL A 105 -1.18 -19.59 -23.05
N ARG A 106 -0.38 -20.50 -22.46
CA ARG A 106 0.03 -21.75 -23.11
C ARG A 106 -1.14 -22.69 -23.37
N GLY A 107 -2.08 -22.79 -22.44
CA GLY A 107 -3.26 -23.66 -22.56
C GLY A 107 -4.18 -23.27 -23.71
N PHE A 108 -4.22 -21.99 -24.07
CA PHE A 108 -4.99 -21.45 -25.19
C PHE A 108 -4.15 -21.13 -26.44
N ALA A 109 -2.84 -21.43 -26.43
CA ALA A 109 -1.91 -21.12 -27.52
C ALA A 109 -1.95 -19.64 -27.98
N MET A 110 -1.96 -18.71 -27.01
CA MET A 110 -2.07 -17.26 -27.23
C MET A 110 -0.74 -16.51 -27.09
N GLU A 111 0.41 -17.20 -27.21
CA GLU A 111 1.72 -16.60 -27.01
C GLU A 111 1.99 -15.45 -27.99
N ASP A 112 1.66 -15.62 -29.27
CA ASP A 112 1.89 -14.59 -30.30
C ASP A 112 1.05 -13.33 -30.05
N ALA A 113 -0.19 -13.51 -29.61
CA ALA A 113 -1.11 -12.40 -29.31
C ALA A 113 -0.62 -11.57 -28.10
N GLU A 114 -0.16 -12.25 -27.05
CA GLU A 114 0.41 -11.60 -25.86
C GLU A 114 1.75 -10.91 -26.17
N MET A 115 2.60 -11.51 -27.01
CA MET A 115 3.84 -10.88 -27.47
C MET A 115 3.57 -9.60 -28.27
N GLU A 116 2.59 -9.62 -29.18
CA GLU A 116 2.21 -8.43 -29.95
C GLU A 116 1.64 -7.33 -29.04
N LEU A 117 0.80 -7.69 -28.06
CA LEU A 117 0.24 -6.76 -27.09
C LEU A 117 1.34 -6.08 -26.27
N TYR A 118 2.28 -6.86 -25.74
CA TYR A 118 3.42 -6.34 -24.98
C TYR A 118 4.29 -5.43 -25.85
N SER A 119 4.65 -5.86 -27.07
CA SER A 119 5.44 -5.05 -28.01
C SER A 119 4.78 -3.69 -28.28
N ARG A 120 3.47 -3.66 -28.50
CA ARG A 120 2.71 -2.43 -28.75
C ARG A 120 2.76 -1.44 -27.58
N GLU A 121 2.71 -1.94 -26.34
CA GLU A 121 2.78 -1.08 -25.16
C GLU A 121 4.22 -0.61 -24.88
N VAL A 122 5.24 -1.40 -25.23
CA VAL A 122 6.65 -1.00 -25.19
C VAL A 122 6.96 0.06 -26.26
N ASP A 123 6.42 -0.05 -27.47
CA ASP A 123 6.61 0.97 -28.51
C ASP A 123 6.04 2.33 -28.10
N LYS A 124 4.83 2.34 -27.51
CA LYS A 124 4.26 3.57 -26.93
C LYS A 124 5.15 4.14 -25.82
N THR A 125 5.73 3.26 -25.00
CA THR A 125 6.66 3.65 -23.93
C THR A 125 7.90 4.33 -24.52
N ARG A 126 8.41 3.83 -25.65
CA ARG A 126 9.52 4.44 -26.37
C ARG A 126 9.19 5.85 -26.82
N ASP A 127 8.05 6.05 -27.47
CA ASP A 127 7.65 7.36 -28.02
C ASP A 127 7.54 8.44 -26.93
N PHE A 128 6.97 8.11 -25.76
CA PHE A 128 6.91 9.04 -24.64
C PHE A 128 8.28 9.32 -24.02
N ASN A 129 9.13 8.31 -23.87
CA ASN A 129 10.47 8.48 -23.31
C ASN A 129 11.40 9.26 -24.25
N GLU A 130 11.26 9.10 -25.56
CA GLU A 130 12.02 9.86 -26.54
C GLU A 130 11.62 11.35 -26.51
N ALA A 131 10.30 11.64 -26.47
CA ALA A 131 9.80 13.01 -26.33
C ALA A 131 10.24 13.65 -25.01
N LEU A 132 10.21 12.90 -23.91
CA LEU A 132 10.69 13.34 -22.60
C LEU A 132 12.20 13.60 -22.63
N GLY A 133 12.99 12.66 -23.17
CA GLY A 133 14.44 12.77 -23.26
C GLY A 133 14.89 13.96 -24.11
N LEU A 134 14.23 14.19 -25.25
CA LEU A 134 14.46 15.39 -26.06
C LEU A 134 14.13 16.66 -25.29
N GLY A 135 13.00 16.67 -24.57
CA GLY A 135 12.59 17.79 -23.73
C GLY A 135 13.59 18.12 -22.62
N ILE A 136 14.08 17.08 -21.91
CA ILE A 136 15.12 17.22 -20.89
C ILE A 136 16.43 17.73 -21.52
N GLY A 137 16.84 17.18 -22.65
CA GLY A 137 18.06 17.58 -23.35
C GLY A 137 18.04 19.05 -23.77
N VAL A 138 16.92 19.53 -24.34
CA VAL A 138 16.74 20.94 -24.70
C VAL A 138 16.79 21.84 -23.47
N PHE A 139 16.06 21.47 -22.42
CA PHE A 139 15.98 22.26 -21.20
C PHE A 139 17.35 22.35 -20.49
N GLN A 140 18.08 21.23 -20.42
CA GLN A 140 19.40 21.18 -19.80
C GLN A 140 20.43 21.96 -20.63
N GLY A 141 20.38 21.85 -21.96
CA GLY A 141 21.21 22.66 -22.86
C GLY A 141 20.98 24.16 -22.66
N ALA A 142 19.71 24.58 -22.62
CA ALA A 142 19.34 25.97 -22.37
C ALA A 142 19.78 26.47 -20.99
N SER A 143 19.58 25.65 -19.95
CA SER A 143 19.95 25.97 -18.57
C SER A 143 21.47 26.11 -18.41
N ASN A 144 22.24 25.17 -18.97
CA ASN A 144 23.70 25.25 -18.97
C ASN A 144 24.22 26.47 -19.72
N PHE A 145 23.63 26.79 -20.87
CA PHE A 145 24.01 28.00 -21.62
C PHE A 145 23.73 29.27 -20.81
N PHE A 146 22.56 29.35 -20.17
CA PHE A 146 22.18 30.49 -19.33
C PHE A 146 23.11 30.68 -18.13
N LEU A 147 23.38 29.61 -17.37
CA LEU A 147 24.28 29.66 -16.21
C LEU A 147 25.71 30.04 -16.60
N ASN A 148 26.26 29.43 -17.67
CA ASN A 148 27.60 29.79 -18.15
C ASN A 148 27.66 31.24 -18.65
N SER A 149 26.58 31.76 -19.22
CA SER A 149 26.49 33.16 -19.62
C SER A 149 26.52 34.11 -18.41
N ILE A 150 25.85 33.76 -17.31
CA ILE A 150 25.90 34.54 -16.06
C ILE A 150 27.32 34.52 -15.47
N VAL A 151 27.97 33.36 -15.43
CA VAL A 151 29.34 33.23 -14.93
C VAL A 151 30.29 34.05 -15.78
N LEU A 152 30.18 33.96 -17.11
CA LEU A 152 30.98 34.75 -18.04
C LEU A 152 30.76 36.25 -17.82
N GLY A 153 29.51 36.71 -17.72
CA GLY A 153 29.18 38.10 -17.42
C GLY A 153 29.75 38.58 -16.09
N THR A 154 29.72 37.72 -15.06
CA THR A 154 30.29 38.01 -13.74
C THR A 154 31.82 38.16 -13.83
N ILE A 155 32.49 37.31 -14.61
CA ILE A 155 33.94 37.40 -14.83
C ILE A 155 34.28 38.66 -15.63
N THR A 156 33.52 38.98 -16.68
CA THR A 156 33.78 40.17 -17.51
C THR A 156 33.58 41.46 -16.71
N TYR A 157 32.47 41.56 -15.96
CA TYR A 157 32.18 42.73 -15.13
C TYR A 157 33.10 42.82 -13.92
N GLY A 158 33.42 41.69 -13.28
CA GLY A 158 34.40 41.62 -12.20
C GLY A 158 35.80 42.02 -12.67
N GLY A 159 36.21 41.60 -13.87
CA GLY A 159 37.48 42.00 -14.48
C GLY A 159 37.53 43.50 -14.80
N TYR A 160 36.42 44.09 -15.25
CA TYR A 160 36.33 45.55 -15.43
C TYR A 160 36.52 46.30 -14.10
N LEU A 161 35.86 45.86 -13.03
CA LEU A 161 36.00 46.47 -11.70
C LEU A 161 37.39 46.29 -11.07
N MET A 162 38.10 45.21 -11.41
CA MET A 162 39.50 45.02 -11.03
C MET A 162 40.44 46.00 -11.75
N SER A 163 40.09 46.44 -12.96
CA SER A 163 40.89 47.41 -13.72
C SER A 163 40.80 48.84 -13.16
N ASP A 164 39.72 49.15 -12.43
CA ASP A 164 39.51 50.42 -11.72
C ASP A 164 40.03 50.39 -10.26
N ASP A 165 40.81 49.38 -9.86
CA ASP A 165 41.33 49.15 -8.48
C ASP A 165 40.26 49.06 -7.37
N ASN A 166 38.99 48.91 -7.73
CA ASN A 166 37.86 48.88 -6.79
C ASN A 166 37.62 47.49 -6.16
N LEU A 167 38.28 46.43 -6.65
CA LEU A 167 38.04 45.04 -6.24
C LEU A 167 39.31 44.19 -6.27
N ASN A 168 39.55 43.43 -5.19
CA ASN A 168 40.69 42.51 -5.10
C ASN A 168 40.33 41.15 -5.74
N PRO A 169 41.23 40.51 -6.53
CA PRO A 169 41.01 39.17 -7.09
C PRO A 169 40.51 38.12 -6.09
N GLY A 170 40.97 38.17 -4.84
CA GLY A 170 40.52 37.25 -3.79
C GLY A 170 39.03 37.39 -3.43
N GLN A 171 38.48 38.61 -3.49
CA GLN A 171 37.07 38.88 -3.22
C GLN A 171 36.16 38.38 -4.34
N LEU A 172 36.58 38.53 -5.60
CA LEU A 172 35.87 38.00 -6.75
C LEU A 172 35.80 36.46 -6.71
N MET A 173 36.91 35.80 -6.36
CA MET A 173 36.93 34.33 -6.20
C MET A 173 36.05 33.85 -5.06
N SER A 174 36.06 34.54 -3.92
CA SER A 174 35.18 34.23 -2.78
C SER A 174 33.69 34.38 -3.15
N PHE A 175 33.34 35.40 -3.92
CA PHE A 175 31.98 35.60 -4.43
C PHE A 175 31.54 34.46 -5.36
N LEU A 176 32.38 34.07 -6.32
CA LEU A 176 32.09 32.96 -7.24
C LEU A 176 31.87 31.63 -6.51
N VAL A 177 32.69 31.32 -5.51
CA VAL A 177 32.53 30.09 -4.68
C VAL A 177 31.26 30.15 -3.84
N SER A 178 30.91 31.32 -3.32
CA SER A 178 29.69 31.50 -2.51
C SER A 178 28.42 31.34 -3.35
N VAL A 179 28.40 31.89 -4.57
CA VAL A 179 27.30 31.73 -5.53
C VAL A 179 27.07 30.24 -5.87
N GLN A 180 28.15 29.49 -6.12
CA GLN A 180 28.06 28.05 -6.37
C GLN A 180 27.57 27.24 -5.16
N THR A 181 27.92 27.67 -3.95
CA THR A 181 27.50 26.99 -2.72
C THR A 181 26.01 27.20 -2.44
N ILE A 182 25.53 28.44 -2.60
CA ILE A 182 24.11 28.80 -2.45
C ILE A 182 23.24 28.03 -3.45
N GLN A 183 23.72 27.88 -4.69
CA GLN A 183 23.03 27.11 -5.73
C GLN A 183 22.77 25.65 -5.31
N ARG A 184 23.70 25.02 -4.59
CA ARG A 184 23.57 23.62 -4.13
C ARG A 184 22.65 23.46 -2.91
N SER A 185 22.60 24.47 -2.04
CA SER A 185 21.80 24.41 -0.80
C SER A 185 20.31 24.57 -1.03
N ILE A 186 19.89 25.33 -2.04
CA ILE A 186 18.47 25.57 -2.34
C ILE A 186 17.75 24.28 -2.77
N THR A 187 18.45 23.41 -3.52
CA THR A 187 17.97 22.11 -4.02
C THR A 187 17.65 21.11 -2.91
N GLN A 188 18.39 21.13 -1.80
CA GLN A 188 18.22 20.14 -0.73
C GLN A 188 17.01 20.43 0.17
N VAL A 189 16.56 21.69 0.23
CA VAL A 189 15.47 22.11 1.12
C VAL A 189 14.10 21.81 0.53
N SER A 190 13.93 21.90 -0.78
CA SER A 190 12.66 21.66 -1.47
C SER A 190 12.15 20.22 -1.34
N LEU A 191 13.05 19.23 -1.31
CA LEU A 191 12.72 17.81 -1.21
C LEU A 191 12.11 17.41 0.16
N LEU A 192 12.36 18.19 1.21
CA LEU A 192 11.91 17.87 2.57
C LEU A 192 10.46 18.28 2.85
N PHE A 193 9.88 19.19 2.07
CA PHE A 193 8.54 19.76 2.35
C PHE A 193 7.38 19.06 1.64
N GLY A 194 7.64 18.11 0.73
CA GLY A 194 6.60 17.44 -0.07
C GLY A 194 5.96 16.18 0.53
N SER A 195 6.46 15.67 1.67
CA SER A 195 6.23 14.27 2.08
C SER A 195 5.56 14.07 3.45
N ILE A 196 4.94 15.09 4.05
CA ILE A 196 4.36 14.95 5.40
C ILE A 196 2.85 15.17 5.34
N ASN A 197 2.08 14.07 5.40
CA ASN A 197 0.64 14.11 5.62
C ASN A 197 0.37 13.96 7.14
N PRO A 198 -0.13 15.00 7.84
CA PRO A 198 -0.05 15.08 9.31
C PRO A 198 -1.18 14.39 10.09
N ASP A 199 -2.14 13.73 9.45
CA ASP A 199 -3.39 13.30 10.11
C ASP A 199 -3.30 11.99 10.93
N PHE A 200 -2.12 11.37 11.03
CA PHE A 200 -1.93 10.08 11.70
C PHE A 200 -1.96 10.16 13.25
N TRP A 201 -1.78 11.33 13.88
CA TRP A 201 -1.35 11.40 15.29
C TRP A 201 -2.39 11.79 16.35
N ARG A 202 -3.70 11.90 16.04
CA ARG A 202 -4.69 12.29 17.07
C ARG A 202 -5.89 11.35 17.14
N ARG A 203 -5.76 10.23 17.85
CA ARG A 203 -6.92 9.39 18.22
C ARG A 203 -6.79 8.82 19.63
N GLN A 204 -7.93 8.59 20.26
CA GLN A 204 -8.02 8.11 21.64
C GLN A 204 -8.00 6.58 21.65
N ASN A 205 -7.31 6.01 22.64
CA ASN A 205 -7.49 4.60 23.00
C ASN A 205 -8.67 4.54 23.96
N PRO A 206 -9.79 3.86 23.63
CA PRO A 206 -10.92 3.77 24.54
C PRO A 206 -10.53 3.00 25.82
N LEU A 207 -11.26 3.33 26.89
CA LEU A 207 -11.05 2.88 28.27
C LEU A 207 -11.19 1.35 28.46
N SER A 208 -10.79 0.88 29.64
CA SER A 208 -10.46 -0.48 30.11
C SER A 208 -11.42 -1.65 29.86
N PHE A 209 -12.60 -1.45 29.28
CA PHE A 209 -13.57 -2.53 29.05
C PHE A 209 -14.17 -2.44 27.65
N PHE A 210 -13.97 -3.49 26.84
CA PHE A 210 -14.48 -3.62 25.48
C PHE A 210 -15.34 -4.89 25.40
N PHE A 211 -16.65 -4.72 25.24
CA PHE A 211 -17.64 -5.79 25.23
C PHE A 211 -17.90 -6.30 23.81
N GLY A 212 -17.67 -5.46 22.80
CA GLY A 212 -17.83 -5.80 21.39
C GLY A 212 -19.29 -5.81 20.93
N ASP A 213 -20.11 -4.85 21.35
CA ASP A 213 -21.41 -4.55 20.74
C ASP A 213 -21.19 -3.69 19.49
N VAL A 214 -21.50 -4.20 18.31
CA VAL A 214 -21.28 -3.48 17.04
C VAL A 214 -22.63 -3.06 16.46
N GLU A 215 -22.78 -1.78 16.12
CA GLU A 215 -24.03 -1.24 15.58
C GLU A 215 -23.79 -0.40 14.32
N PHE A 216 -24.37 -0.85 13.21
CA PHE A 216 -24.47 -0.13 11.95
C PHE A 216 -25.83 0.59 11.90
N LYS A 217 -25.83 1.92 11.74
CA LYS A 217 -27.04 2.75 11.67
C LYS A 217 -27.10 3.48 10.33
N ASN A 218 -28.07 3.11 9.49
CA ASN A 218 -28.41 3.80 8.24
C ASN A 218 -27.18 4.07 7.35
N ILE A 219 -26.35 3.05 7.15
CA ILE A 219 -25.11 3.15 6.39
C ILE A 219 -25.40 3.17 4.89
N THR A 220 -24.93 4.23 4.23
CA THR A 220 -24.87 4.34 2.77
C THR A 220 -23.42 4.57 2.36
N PHE A 221 -22.90 3.72 1.47
CA PHE A 221 -21.48 3.70 1.12
C PHE A 221 -21.24 3.38 -0.36
N SER A 222 -20.28 4.11 -0.95
CA SER A 222 -19.71 3.90 -2.28
C SER A 222 -18.18 3.90 -2.17
N TYR A 223 -17.49 3.05 -2.93
CA TYR A 223 -16.02 3.08 -2.98
C TYR A 223 -15.51 4.38 -3.64
N PRO A 224 -14.38 4.96 -3.20
CA PRO A 224 -13.81 6.17 -3.80
C PRO A 224 -13.53 6.04 -5.30
N THR A 225 -13.13 4.85 -5.75
CA THR A 225 -12.89 4.52 -7.16
C THR A 225 -14.18 4.48 -8.00
N ARG A 226 -15.35 4.34 -7.38
CA ARG A 226 -16.67 4.25 -8.04
C ARG A 226 -17.75 4.98 -7.23
N PRO A 227 -17.69 6.32 -7.13
CA PRO A 227 -18.58 7.09 -6.26
C PRO A 227 -20.06 7.02 -6.68
N GLU A 228 -20.31 6.89 -7.99
CA GLU A 228 -21.64 6.77 -8.60
C GLU A 228 -22.39 5.49 -8.20
N GLN A 229 -21.67 4.46 -7.76
CA GLN A 229 -22.24 3.14 -7.46
C GLN A 229 -22.28 2.89 -5.95
N ALA A 230 -23.43 3.20 -5.33
CA ALA A 230 -23.69 2.85 -3.93
C ALA A 230 -23.78 1.33 -3.75
N VAL A 231 -22.85 0.77 -2.98
CA VAL A 231 -22.76 -0.65 -2.63
C VAL A 231 -23.67 -0.99 -1.45
N LEU A 232 -23.70 -0.13 -0.43
CA LEU A 232 -24.62 -0.22 0.70
C LEU A 232 -25.62 0.94 0.65
N LYS A 233 -26.89 0.67 0.91
CA LYS A 233 -27.99 1.65 0.91
C LYS A 233 -28.83 1.45 2.16
N ASP A 234 -28.87 2.46 3.03
CA ASP A 234 -29.64 2.49 4.28
C ASP A 234 -29.48 1.23 5.15
N PHE A 235 -28.27 0.67 5.18
CA PHE A 235 -27.99 -0.59 5.86
C PHE A 235 -27.95 -0.40 7.37
N SER A 236 -28.69 -1.24 8.11
CA SER A 236 -28.66 -1.27 9.58
C SER A 236 -28.53 -2.70 10.08
N LEU A 237 -27.62 -2.91 11.02
CA LEU A 237 -27.31 -4.22 11.60
C LEU A 237 -26.76 -4.02 13.01
N ARG A 238 -27.22 -4.81 13.97
CA ARG A 238 -26.61 -4.89 15.29
C ARG A 238 -26.04 -6.29 15.54
N ILE A 239 -24.82 -6.34 16.06
CA ILE A 239 -24.11 -7.56 16.43
C ILE A 239 -23.89 -7.50 17.95
N PRO A 240 -24.77 -8.16 18.72
CA PRO A 240 -24.71 -8.09 20.18
C PRO A 240 -23.41 -8.71 20.73
N PRO A 241 -22.98 -8.31 21.94
CA PRO A 241 -21.77 -8.84 22.55
C PRO A 241 -21.86 -10.35 22.76
N SER A 242 -20.75 -11.05 22.47
CA SER A 242 -20.64 -12.52 22.60
C SER A 242 -21.65 -13.32 21.77
N LYS A 243 -22.23 -12.73 20.73
CA LYS A 243 -23.15 -13.38 19.80
C LYS A 243 -22.56 -13.56 18.42
N THR A 244 -22.98 -14.64 17.76
CA THR A 244 -22.59 -14.93 16.37
C THR A 244 -23.72 -14.53 15.43
N VAL A 245 -23.47 -13.52 14.59
CA VAL A 245 -24.41 -13.05 13.57
C VAL A 245 -23.93 -13.52 12.20
N ALA A 246 -24.78 -14.25 11.48
CA ALA A 246 -24.51 -14.66 10.12
C ALA A 246 -25.12 -13.69 9.12
N LEU A 247 -24.29 -13.18 8.20
CA LEU A 247 -24.70 -12.37 7.06
C LEU A 247 -24.75 -13.25 5.80
N VAL A 248 -25.96 -13.36 5.24
CA VAL A 248 -26.23 -14.19 4.05
C VAL A 248 -26.78 -13.32 2.94
N GLY A 249 -26.27 -13.51 1.72
CA GLY A 249 -26.70 -12.75 0.56
C GLY A 249 -25.96 -13.19 -0.69
N THR A 250 -26.46 -12.77 -1.86
CA THR A 250 -25.83 -13.07 -3.16
C THR A 250 -24.42 -12.50 -3.25
N SER A 251 -23.58 -13.09 -4.11
CA SER A 251 -22.27 -12.52 -4.42
C SER A 251 -22.43 -11.08 -4.93
N GLY A 252 -21.54 -10.18 -4.49
CA GLY A 252 -21.61 -8.74 -4.83
C GLY A 252 -22.57 -7.91 -3.97
N GLY A 253 -23.32 -8.49 -3.03
CA GLY A 253 -24.21 -7.76 -2.12
C GLY A 253 -23.51 -7.03 -0.96
N GLY A 254 -22.29 -6.51 -1.14
CA GLY A 254 -21.63 -5.68 -0.11
C GLY A 254 -21.22 -6.36 1.20
N LYS A 255 -21.25 -7.71 1.29
CA LYS A 255 -20.91 -8.45 2.53
C LYS A 255 -19.48 -8.17 3.01
N THR A 256 -18.51 -8.32 2.11
CA THR A 256 -17.10 -7.98 2.39
C THR A 256 -16.91 -6.47 2.60
N THR A 257 -17.76 -5.62 2.03
CA THR A 257 -17.74 -4.17 2.29
C THR A 257 -18.10 -3.86 3.75
N ILE A 258 -19.03 -4.60 4.36
CA ILE A 258 -19.36 -4.45 5.79
C ILE A 258 -18.15 -4.81 6.67
N ALA A 259 -17.41 -5.86 6.33
CA ALA A 259 -16.16 -6.21 7.00
C ALA A 259 -15.10 -5.09 6.85
N ALA A 260 -14.90 -4.58 5.63
CA ALA A 260 -13.94 -3.52 5.37
C ALA A 260 -14.25 -2.19 6.09
N LEU A 261 -15.54 -1.86 6.25
CA LEU A 261 -15.99 -0.71 7.05
C LEU A 261 -15.74 -0.94 8.55
N LEU A 262 -15.97 -2.17 9.05
CA LEU A 262 -15.71 -2.51 10.44
C LEU A 262 -14.21 -2.53 10.79
N GLU A 263 -13.35 -2.89 9.84
CA GLU A 263 -11.88 -2.77 9.97
C GLU A 263 -11.38 -1.33 9.78
N ARG A 264 -12.28 -0.40 9.45
CA ARG A 264 -11.99 1.00 9.16
C ARG A 264 -10.95 1.16 8.05
N PHE A 265 -11.05 0.35 7.00
CA PHE A 265 -10.29 0.56 5.77
C PHE A 265 -10.86 1.69 4.90
N TYR A 266 -12.15 1.98 5.09
CA TYR A 266 -12.83 3.13 4.48
C TYR A 266 -13.67 3.82 5.56
N ASP A 267 -13.72 5.14 5.50
CA ASP A 267 -14.67 5.92 6.29
C ASP A 267 -16.02 6.01 5.56
N ILE A 268 -17.11 6.11 6.35
CA ILE A 268 -18.47 6.29 5.83
C ILE A 268 -18.62 7.74 5.33
N ASN A 269 -19.17 7.98 4.14
CA ASN A 269 -19.30 9.34 3.59
C ASN A 269 -20.73 9.93 3.72
N GLY A 270 -21.69 9.15 4.22
CA GLY A 270 -23.09 9.56 4.42
C GLY A 270 -23.46 9.92 5.87
N GLY A 271 -24.75 10.18 6.11
CA GLY A 271 -25.29 10.55 7.42
C GLY A 271 -25.44 9.42 8.45
N GLY A 272 -25.01 8.19 8.11
CA GLY A 272 -25.05 7.04 9.02
C GLY A 272 -23.88 7.00 10.01
N SER A 273 -23.99 6.16 11.04
CA SER A 273 -22.93 5.93 12.03
C SER A 273 -22.62 4.44 12.19
N LEU A 274 -21.34 4.14 12.41
CA LEU A 274 -20.86 2.83 12.83
C LEU A 274 -20.24 2.99 14.21
N GLU A 275 -20.81 2.30 15.19
CA GLU A 275 -20.45 2.40 16.60
C GLU A 275 -20.02 1.03 17.12
N ILE A 276 -19.01 1.02 17.99
CA ILE A 276 -18.59 -0.14 18.76
C ILE A 276 -18.65 0.24 20.24
N ASP A 277 -19.43 -0.51 21.03
CA ASP A 277 -19.75 -0.20 22.43
C ASP A 277 -20.27 1.24 22.63
N GLY A 278 -21.00 1.76 21.63
CA GLY A 278 -21.53 3.13 21.60
C GLY A 278 -20.52 4.23 21.26
N ILE A 279 -19.26 3.88 20.96
CA ILE A 279 -18.23 4.82 20.50
C ILE A 279 -18.17 4.77 18.98
N ASN A 280 -18.18 5.93 18.32
CA ASN A 280 -18.05 5.99 16.86
C ASN A 280 -16.68 5.46 16.44
N ILE A 281 -16.65 4.57 15.45
CA ILE A 281 -15.41 3.97 14.93
C ILE A 281 -14.39 5.03 14.45
N ARG A 282 -14.86 6.21 14.05
CA ARG A 282 -14.01 7.31 13.59
C ARG A 282 -13.12 7.89 14.71
N ASP A 283 -13.57 7.79 15.95
CA ASP A 283 -12.88 8.34 17.13
C ASP A 283 -11.82 7.37 17.70
N LEU A 284 -11.89 6.09 17.30
CA LEU A 284 -10.98 5.03 17.72
C LEU A 284 -9.67 5.05 16.95
N ASP A 285 -8.55 4.74 17.62
CA ASP A 285 -7.28 4.51 16.94
C ASP A 285 -7.35 3.26 16.02
N PRO A 286 -7.10 3.38 14.70
CA PRO A 286 -7.20 2.26 13.76
C PRO A 286 -6.17 1.16 13.99
N SER A 287 -5.00 1.51 14.53
CA SER A 287 -3.93 0.53 14.83
C SER A 287 -4.30 -0.30 16.03
N TRP A 288 -4.90 0.30 17.05
CA TRP A 288 -5.47 -0.40 18.20
C TRP A 288 -6.70 -1.23 17.81
N LEU A 289 -7.63 -0.66 17.03
CA LEU A 289 -8.83 -1.35 16.56
C LEU A 289 -8.46 -2.63 15.79
N ARG A 290 -7.58 -2.52 14.80
CA ARG A 290 -7.10 -3.65 14.00
C ARG A 290 -6.09 -4.51 14.74
N GLY A 291 -5.32 -3.98 15.68
CA GLY A 291 -4.25 -4.69 16.37
C GLY A 291 -4.74 -5.51 17.58
N SER A 292 -5.81 -5.08 18.23
CA SER A 292 -6.28 -5.68 19.49
C SER A 292 -7.75 -6.07 19.48
N ALA A 293 -8.63 -5.27 18.89
CA ALA A 293 -10.08 -5.47 19.01
C ALA A 293 -10.67 -6.43 17.95
N ILE A 294 -10.18 -6.38 16.71
CA ILE A 294 -10.76 -7.13 15.58
C ILE A 294 -9.84 -8.26 15.13
N GLY A 295 -10.38 -9.47 14.97
CA GLY A 295 -9.75 -10.56 14.22
C GLY A 295 -10.47 -10.79 12.91
N TYR A 296 -9.72 -10.84 11.81
CA TYR A 296 -10.26 -11.06 10.48
C TYR A 296 -9.68 -12.33 9.88
N ILE A 297 -10.54 -13.20 9.37
CA ILE A 297 -10.15 -14.42 8.65
C ILE A 297 -10.72 -14.33 7.24
N ASN A 298 -9.81 -14.18 6.28
CA ASN A 298 -10.10 -14.11 4.85
C ASN A 298 -10.56 -15.44 4.27
N GLN A 299 -11.28 -15.36 3.14
CA GLN A 299 -11.66 -16.50 2.30
C GLN A 299 -10.42 -17.24 1.79
N GLU A 300 -9.43 -16.50 1.29
CA GLU A 300 -8.12 -17.02 0.88
C GLU A 300 -7.00 -16.38 1.73
N PRO A 301 -6.58 -17.02 2.83
CA PRO A 301 -5.54 -16.46 3.68
C PRO A 301 -4.18 -16.45 3.00
N VAL A 302 -3.53 -15.30 3.09
CA VAL A 302 -2.15 -15.13 2.63
C VAL A 302 -1.19 -15.44 3.79
N LEU A 303 -0.19 -16.26 3.48
CA LEU A 303 0.93 -16.55 4.39
C LEU A 303 2.17 -15.82 3.90
N PHE A 304 2.97 -15.31 4.83
CA PHE A 304 4.24 -14.68 4.50
C PHE A 304 5.28 -15.76 4.22
N ALA A 305 6.24 -15.44 3.36
CA ALA A 305 7.37 -16.32 3.02
C ALA A 305 8.39 -16.43 4.17
N THR A 306 7.93 -16.94 5.31
CA THR A 306 8.66 -17.11 6.58
C THR A 306 8.29 -18.46 7.19
N SER A 307 8.85 -18.80 8.35
CA SER A 307 8.54 -20.08 9.01
C SER A 307 7.07 -20.15 9.48
N VAL A 308 6.57 -21.36 9.72
CA VAL A 308 5.22 -21.57 10.26
C VAL A 308 5.05 -20.82 11.59
N ILE A 309 6.04 -20.90 12.48
CA ILE A 309 5.98 -20.24 13.79
C ILE A 309 5.90 -18.71 13.66
N GLU A 310 6.68 -18.09 12.77
CA GLU A 310 6.61 -16.64 12.54
C GLU A 310 5.28 -16.24 11.90
N ASN A 311 4.76 -17.07 10.99
CA ASN A 311 3.44 -16.85 10.43
C ASN A 311 2.36 -16.81 11.52
N ILE A 312 2.37 -17.73 12.50
CA ILE A 312 1.40 -17.71 13.60
C ILE A 312 1.66 -16.52 14.54
N ARG A 313 2.93 -16.28 14.89
CA ARG A 313 3.35 -15.17 15.78
C ARG A 313 3.01 -13.79 15.21
N TYR A 314 2.82 -13.67 13.89
CA TYR A 314 2.32 -12.44 13.26
C TYR A 314 1.01 -11.92 13.88
N GLY A 315 0.17 -12.79 14.44
CA GLY A 315 -1.06 -12.37 15.15
C GLY A 315 -0.79 -11.62 16.46
N ARG A 316 0.34 -11.91 17.14
CA ARG A 316 0.79 -11.25 18.37
C ARG A 316 2.31 -11.36 18.50
N PRO A 317 3.09 -10.36 18.05
CA PRO A 317 4.56 -10.45 17.96
C PRO A 317 5.27 -10.74 19.29
N ASN A 318 4.70 -10.30 20.41
CA ASN A 318 5.27 -10.49 21.74
C ASN A 318 4.91 -11.85 22.37
N ALA A 319 4.25 -12.76 21.64
CA ALA A 319 3.86 -14.05 22.17
C ALA A 319 5.06 -14.99 22.32
N THR A 320 5.06 -15.77 23.40
CA THR A 320 6.06 -16.83 23.62
C THR A 320 5.80 -18.03 22.72
N ASP A 321 6.84 -18.82 22.44
CA ASP A 321 6.73 -20.02 21.60
C ASP A 321 5.68 -21.00 22.11
N ASN A 322 5.56 -21.14 23.44
CA ASN A 322 4.55 -21.99 24.06
C ASN A 322 3.13 -21.54 23.71
N GLU A 323 2.84 -20.23 23.74
CA GLU A 323 1.53 -19.71 23.36
C GLU A 323 1.25 -19.94 21.87
N VAL A 324 2.28 -19.84 21.03
CA VAL A 324 2.19 -20.16 19.60
C VAL A 324 1.86 -21.64 19.39
N TYR A 325 2.50 -22.56 20.12
CA TYR A 325 2.22 -24.00 20.04
C TYR A 325 0.81 -24.34 20.53
N GLU A 326 0.33 -23.71 21.60
CA GLU A 326 -1.03 -23.93 22.08
C GLU A 326 -2.08 -23.41 21.08
N ALA A 327 -1.86 -22.24 20.48
CA ALA A 327 -2.72 -21.73 19.40
C ALA A 327 -2.70 -22.65 18.17
N ALA A 328 -1.53 -23.17 17.80
CA ALA A 328 -1.37 -24.11 16.70
C ALA A 328 -2.11 -25.43 16.93
N LYS A 329 -2.03 -26.01 18.14
CA LYS A 329 -2.79 -27.21 18.52
C LYS A 329 -4.30 -26.96 18.48
N ALA A 330 -4.75 -25.84 19.04
CA ALA A 330 -6.18 -25.48 19.05
C ALA A 330 -6.75 -25.31 17.62
N ALA A 331 -5.93 -24.90 16.67
CA ALA A 331 -6.26 -24.78 15.24
C ALA A 331 -5.96 -26.04 14.40
N HIS A 332 -5.54 -27.16 14.99
CA HIS A 332 -5.15 -28.37 14.26
C HIS A 332 -3.98 -28.16 13.28
N VAL A 333 -3.09 -27.20 13.57
CA VAL A 333 -1.88 -26.95 12.78
C VAL A 333 -0.78 -27.95 13.14
N ASP A 334 -0.67 -28.31 14.42
CA ASP A 334 0.31 -29.26 14.94
C ASP A 334 0.27 -30.62 14.20
N ASP A 335 -0.93 -31.06 13.83
CA ASP A 335 -1.20 -32.36 13.18
C ASP A 335 -0.41 -32.55 11.88
N PHE A 336 -0.29 -31.50 11.05
CA PHE A 336 0.45 -31.58 9.79
C PHE A 336 1.85 -30.98 9.87
N VAL A 337 2.08 -29.99 10.74
CA VAL A 337 3.39 -29.35 10.86
C VAL A 337 4.45 -30.33 11.31
N ARG A 338 4.10 -31.29 12.19
CA ARG A 338 5.03 -32.36 12.60
C ARG A 338 5.47 -33.28 11.47
N THR A 339 4.76 -33.29 10.34
CA THR A 339 5.14 -34.08 9.15
C THR A 339 6.15 -33.35 8.26
N PHE A 340 6.36 -32.04 8.49
CA PHE A 340 7.34 -31.26 7.74
C PHE A 340 8.76 -31.54 8.22
N PRO A 341 9.77 -31.44 7.32
CA PRO A 341 11.16 -31.73 7.65
C PRO A 341 11.70 -30.97 8.87
N ASP A 342 11.33 -29.69 9.01
CA ASP A 342 11.81 -28.82 10.10
C ASP A 342 10.69 -28.42 11.08
N GLY A 343 9.56 -29.12 11.05
CA GLY A 343 8.40 -28.82 11.88
C GLY A 343 7.96 -27.36 11.79
N TYR A 344 7.88 -26.68 12.94
CA TYR A 344 7.46 -25.28 13.05
C TYR A 344 8.45 -24.27 12.42
N SER A 345 9.71 -24.68 12.22
CA SER A 345 10.74 -23.85 11.58
C SER A 345 10.69 -23.92 10.05
N THR A 346 9.86 -24.80 9.48
CA THR A 346 9.71 -24.93 8.03
C THR A 346 9.24 -23.62 7.39
N ILE A 347 9.99 -23.16 6.38
CA ILE A 347 9.69 -21.96 5.60
C ILE A 347 8.53 -22.26 4.65
N LEU A 348 7.53 -21.39 4.64
CA LEU A 348 6.39 -21.45 3.72
C LEU A 348 6.59 -20.52 2.52
N GLY A 349 5.86 -20.76 1.43
CA GLY A 349 5.84 -19.90 0.24
C GLY A 349 6.52 -20.51 -0.98
N GLU A 350 6.73 -19.73 -2.04
CA GLU A 350 7.22 -20.23 -3.35
C GLU A 350 8.60 -20.89 -3.29
N ARG A 351 9.47 -20.43 -2.37
CA ARG A 351 10.82 -21.00 -2.15
C ARG A 351 10.86 -22.04 -1.03
N GLY A 352 9.71 -22.33 -0.39
CA GLY A 352 9.59 -23.22 0.76
C GLY A 352 8.59 -24.34 0.52
N VAL A 353 7.98 -24.84 1.60
CA VAL A 353 6.92 -25.85 1.51
C VAL A 353 5.61 -25.18 1.09
N THR A 354 4.98 -25.72 0.05
CA THR A 354 3.63 -25.33 -0.35
C THR A 354 2.60 -26.04 0.52
N VAL A 355 1.69 -25.28 1.12
CA VAL A 355 0.60 -25.79 1.95
C VAL A 355 -0.74 -25.75 1.22
N SER A 356 -1.62 -26.71 1.49
CA SER A 356 -2.98 -26.76 0.92
C SER A 356 -3.85 -25.61 1.43
N GLY A 357 -4.96 -25.32 0.75
CA GLY A 357 -5.92 -24.29 1.17
C GLY A 357 -6.40 -24.48 2.62
N GLY A 358 -6.75 -25.72 3.00
CA GLY A 358 -7.18 -26.04 4.37
C GLY A 358 -6.07 -25.88 5.41
N GLN A 359 -4.82 -26.16 5.05
CA GLN A 359 -3.67 -25.90 5.91
C GLN A 359 -3.42 -24.39 6.09
N LYS A 360 -3.52 -23.59 5.00
CA LYS A 360 -3.44 -22.13 5.09
C LYS A 360 -4.52 -21.56 6.01
N GLN A 361 -5.75 -22.05 5.90
CA GLN A 361 -6.86 -21.64 6.75
C GLN A 361 -6.58 -21.91 8.23
N ARG A 362 -6.09 -23.11 8.56
CA ARG A 362 -5.74 -23.47 9.94
C ARG A 362 -4.63 -22.59 10.51
N ILE A 363 -3.62 -22.24 9.72
CA ILE A 363 -2.57 -21.30 10.15
C ILE A 363 -3.17 -19.91 10.40
N ALA A 364 -4.08 -19.44 9.56
CA ALA A 364 -4.78 -18.18 9.77
C ALA A 364 -5.67 -18.18 11.03
N ILE A 365 -6.34 -19.30 11.31
CA ILE A 365 -7.11 -19.49 12.55
C ILE A 365 -6.19 -19.47 13.77
N ALA A 366 -5.02 -20.12 13.69
CA ALA A 366 -4.02 -20.06 14.76
C ALA A 366 -3.55 -18.62 15.04
N ARG A 367 -3.35 -17.79 14.01
CA ARG A 367 -3.05 -16.35 14.18
C ARG A 367 -4.16 -15.63 14.96
N ALA A 368 -5.41 -15.88 14.60
CA ALA A 368 -6.56 -15.26 15.26
C ALA A 368 -6.73 -15.76 16.71
N LEU A 369 -6.49 -17.05 16.96
CA LEU A 369 -6.50 -17.63 18.31
C LEU A 369 -5.42 -17.00 19.20
N LEU A 370 -4.19 -16.86 18.68
CA LEU A 370 -3.07 -16.27 19.40
C LEU A 370 -3.33 -14.79 19.76
N LYS A 371 -3.95 -14.06 18.83
CA LYS A 371 -4.35 -12.67 19.03
C LYS A 371 -5.45 -12.52 20.09
N ASN A 372 -6.36 -13.47 20.17
CA ASN A 372 -7.52 -13.48 21.07
C ASN A 372 -8.38 -12.18 21.01
N PRO A 373 -8.90 -11.81 19.82
CA PRO A 373 -9.68 -10.59 19.67
C PRO A 373 -11.12 -10.74 20.20
N PRO A 374 -11.72 -9.68 20.76
CA PRO A 374 -13.12 -9.68 21.22
C PRO A 374 -14.14 -9.71 20.08
N ILE A 375 -13.82 -9.10 18.93
CA ILE A 375 -14.65 -9.11 17.72
C ILE A 375 -13.97 -9.97 16.65
N LEU A 376 -14.71 -10.90 16.06
CA LEU A 376 -14.27 -11.76 14.97
C LEU A 376 -15.09 -11.50 13.72
N ILE A 377 -14.41 -11.51 12.59
CA ILE A 377 -15.02 -11.42 11.26
C ILE A 377 -14.49 -12.61 10.47
N LEU A 378 -15.42 -13.47 10.02
CA LEU A 378 -15.13 -14.67 9.24
C LEU A 378 -15.71 -14.49 7.84
N ASP A 379 -14.85 -14.23 6.84
CA ASP A 379 -15.29 -14.05 5.45
C ASP A 379 -15.11 -15.34 4.65
N GLU A 380 -16.21 -16.08 4.45
CA GLU A 380 -16.27 -17.29 3.62
C GLU A 380 -15.16 -18.33 3.90
N ALA A 381 -14.72 -18.44 5.16
CA ALA A 381 -13.54 -19.19 5.57
C ALA A 381 -13.51 -20.70 5.23
N THR A 382 -14.61 -21.28 4.73
CA THR A 382 -14.69 -22.70 4.33
C THR A 382 -15.10 -22.93 2.87
N SER A 383 -15.31 -21.87 2.07
CA SER A 383 -15.94 -21.98 0.74
C SER A 383 -15.12 -22.78 -0.28
N ALA A 384 -13.80 -22.71 -0.19
CA ALA A 384 -12.82 -23.27 -1.15
C ALA A 384 -12.16 -24.58 -0.68
N LEU A 385 -12.72 -25.26 0.33
CA LEU A 385 -12.12 -26.46 0.93
C LEU A 385 -12.78 -27.76 0.48
N ASP A 386 -12.01 -28.84 0.46
CA ASP A 386 -12.52 -30.20 0.38
C ASP A 386 -13.28 -30.59 1.67
N ALA A 387 -14.13 -31.61 1.60
CA ALA A 387 -15.04 -31.96 2.69
C ALA A 387 -14.33 -32.39 3.99
N GLU A 388 -13.15 -33.01 3.90
CA GLU A 388 -12.38 -33.41 5.08
C GLU A 388 -11.75 -32.19 5.75
N SER A 389 -11.09 -31.33 4.96
CA SER A 389 -10.51 -30.07 5.41
C SER A 389 -11.57 -29.12 5.98
N GLU A 390 -12.75 -29.04 5.35
CA GLU A 390 -13.87 -28.20 5.79
C GLU A 390 -14.31 -28.56 7.21
N ARG A 391 -14.42 -29.85 7.52
CA ARG A 391 -14.81 -30.31 8.88
C ARG A 391 -13.81 -29.88 9.94
N ILE A 392 -12.52 -30.09 9.69
CA ILE A 392 -11.45 -29.75 10.65
C ILE A 392 -11.37 -28.23 10.86
N VAL A 393 -11.47 -27.47 9.77
CA VAL A 393 -11.48 -25.99 9.83
C VAL A 393 -12.70 -25.48 10.58
N GLN A 394 -13.89 -26.05 10.35
CA GLN A 394 -15.11 -25.67 11.06
C GLN A 394 -14.99 -25.94 12.57
N GLU A 395 -14.43 -27.08 12.99
CA GLU A 395 -14.19 -27.37 14.41
C GLU A 395 -13.27 -26.33 15.06
N ALA A 396 -12.25 -25.85 14.34
CA ALA A 396 -11.36 -24.79 14.81
C ALA A 396 -12.06 -23.41 14.87
N LEU A 397 -12.90 -23.08 13.88
CA LEU A 397 -13.71 -21.85 13.87
C LEU A 397 -14.76 -21.83 14.97
N ASP A 398 -15.40 -22.96 15.27
CA ASP A 398 -16.38 -23.07 16.36
C ASP A 398 -15.69 -22.87 17.72
N LYS A 399 -14.47 -23.37 17.91
CA LYS A 399 -13.65 -23.09 19.10
C LYS A 399 -13.27 -21.61 19.18
N LEU A 400 -12.86 -21.03 18.06
CA LEU A 400 -12.50 -19.61 17.97
C LEU A 400 -13.71 -18.70 18.27
N SER A 401 -14.91 -19.03 17.81
CA SER A 401 -16.08 -18.14 17.91
C SER A 401 -16.74 -18.14 19.30
N LYS A 402 -16.46 -19.15 20.13
CA LYS A 402 -17.07 -19.28 21.47
C LYS A 402 -16.73 -18.09 22.38
N GLY A 403 -17.78 -17.45 22.90
CA GLY A 403 -17.67 -16.35 23.86
C GLY A 403 -17.27 -15.01 23.25
N ARG A 404 -17.18 -14.91 21.91
CA ARG A 404 -16.76 -13.70 21.19
C ARG A 404 -17.88 -13.18 20.32
N THR A 405 -17.87 -11.88 20.06
CA THR A 405 -18.76 -11.27 19.08
C THR A 405 -18.26 -11.67 17.70
N SER A 406 -19.07 -12.37 16.90
CA SER A 406 -18.64 -12.91 15.62
C SER A 406 -19.57 -12.49 14.49
N LEU A 407 -19.02 -11.85 13.45
CA LEU A 407 -19.67 -11.63 12.17
C LEU A 407 -19.23 -12.74 11.19
N VAL A 408 -20.18 -13.57 10.76
CA VAL A 408 -19.92 -14.68 9.83
C VAL A 408 -20.53 -14.34 8.48
N ILE A 409 -19.70 -14.12 7.48
CA ILE A 409 -20.13 -13.97 6.09
C ILE A 409 -20.04 -15.35 5.44
N ALA A 410 -21.18 -15.89 5.01
CA ALA A 410 -21.24 -17.24 4.47
C ALA A 410 -22.04 -17.29 3.16
N HIS A 411 -21.54 -18.09 2.21
CA HIS A 411 -22.24 -18.45 0.99
C HIS A 411 -23.00 -19.79 1.12
N ARG A 412 -22.63 -20.62 2.11
CA ARG A 412 -23.24 -21.94 2.33
C ARG A 412 -24.15 -21.92 3.57
N LEU A 413 -25.38 -22.42 3.39
CA LEU A 413 -26.35 -22.59 4.47
C LEU A 413 -25.89 -23.57 5.57
N SER A 414 -24.93 -24.46 5.27
CA SER A 414 -24.34 -25.37 6.25
C SER A 414 -23.53 -24.62 7.32
N THR A 415 -22.82 -23.56 6.93
CA THR A 415 -21.93 -22.77 7.79
C THR A 415 -22.71 -21.88 8.77
N ILE A 416 -23.95 -21.52 8.44
CA ILE A 416 -24.76 -20.61 9.26
C ILE A 416 -25.63 -21.31 10.30
N LYS A 417 -25.76 -22.65 10.28
CA LYS A 417 -26.67 -23.39 11.18
C LYS A 417 -26.44 -23.13 12.68
N ASN A 418 -25.22 -22.73 13.04
CA ASN A 418 -24.81 -22.49 14.42
C ASN A 418 -24.86 -20.99 14.81
N ALA A 419 -25.36 -20.10 13.94
CA ALA A 419 -25.47 -18.68 14.24
C ALA A 419 -26.66 -18.36 15.15
N ASP A 420 -26.48 -17.41 16.07
CA ASP A 420 -27.52 -16.95 16.99
C ASP A 420 -28.56 -16.07 16.28
N VAL A 421 -28.13 -15.25 15.32
CA VAL A 421 -28.97 -14.30 14.57
C VAL A 421 -28.59 -14.34 13.10
N TYR A 422 -29.60 -14.28 12.23
CA TYR A 422 -29.44 -14.27 10.78
C TYR A 422 -29.87 -12.90 10.25
N SER A 423 -29.02 -12.28 9.43
CA SER A 423 -29.38 -11.10 8.64
C SER A 423 -29.23 -11.43 7.16
N SER A 424 -30.27 -11.15 6.37
CA SER A 424 -30.23 -11.32 4.92
C SER A 424 -30.10 -9.97 4.25
N HIS A 425 -29.06 -9.79 3.43
CA HIS A 425 -28.87 -8.59 2.61
C HIS A 425 -29.24 -8.92 1.15
N ARG A 426 -30.12 -8.12 0.56
CA ARG A 426 -30.57 -8.25 -0.84
C ARG A 426 -30.04 -7.11 -1.69
#